data_AF-A0A368JS26-F1
#
_entry.id   AF-A0A368JS26-F1
#
_cell.length_a   1.000
_cell.length_b   1.000
_cell.length_c   1.000
_cell.angle_alpha   90.00
_cell.angle_beta   90.00
_cell.angle_gamma   90.00
#
_symmetry.space_group_name_H-M   'P 1'
#
loop_
_entity.id
_entity.type
_entity.pdbx_description
1 polymer ?
#
loop_
_entity_poly.entity_id
_entity_poly.type
_entity_poly.pdbx_seq_one_letter_code
_entity_poly.pdbx_strand_id
1 'polypeptide(L)'
;MKQTVIETLGRFFENLPQAVIIYNCSQENDHEKTRYDLFNRWFDEFGDEYDKVNYSDLESREYASAIFRKDHPQRRLIEPAFNKVFREK
;
A
#
# COMPACT_ATOMS: atom_id res chain seq x y z
N MET A 1 1.16 -0.12 19.29
CA MET A 1 1.73 -0.03 17.93
C MET A 1 0.68 -0.11 16.83
N LYS A 2 -0.19 -1.14 16.76
CA LYS A 2 -1.22 -1.25 15.69
C LYS A 2 -2.13 -0.02 15.59
N GLN A 3 -2.68 0.42 16.73
CA GLN A 3 -3.53 1.60 16.81
C GLN A 3 -2.81 2.87 16.37
N THR A 4 -1.51 2.99 16.66
CA THR A 4 -0.67 4.14 16.30
C THR A 4 -0.46 4.27 14.80
N VAL A 5 -0.28 3.16 14.07
CA VAL A 5 -0.08 3.19 12.60
C VAL A 5 -1.38 3.59 11.90
N ILE A 6 -2.50 2.98 12.28
CA ILE A 6 -3.84 3.29 11.74
C ILE A 6 -4.18 4.77 12.00
N GLU A 7 -4.00 5.25 13.23
CA GLU A 7 -4.24 6.66 13.56
C GLU A 7 -3.33 7.61 12.78
N THR A 8 -2.07 7.23 12.57
CA THR A 8 -1.11 8.02 11.80
C THR A 8 -1.52 8.10 10.32
N LEU A 9 -1.91 6.97 9.73
CA LEU A 9 -2.42 6.93 8.35
C LEU A 9 -3.69 7.77 8.21
N GLY A 10 -4.60 7.69 9.18
CA GLY A 10 -5.83 8.48 9.21
C GLY A 10 -5.54 9.97 9.20
N ARG A 11 -4.74 10.43 10.17
CA ARG A 11 -4.30 11.84 10.25
C ARG A 11 -3.54 12.29 9.01
N PHE A 12 -2.75 11.41 8.40
CA PHE A 12 -2.04 11.74 7.16
C PHE A 12 -3.02 12.03 6.02
N PHE A 13 -4.02 11.18 5.81
CA PHE A 13 -5.02 11.38 4.75
C PHE A 13 -6.04 12.49 5.07
N GLU A 14 -6.26 12.83 6.34
CA GLU A 14 -7.00 14.05 6.72
C GLU A 14 -6.29 15.31 6.24
N ASN A 15 -4.97 15.35 6.34
CA ASN A 15 -4.16 16.51 5.92
C ASN A 15 -3.84 16.48 4.42
N LEU A 16 -3.70 15.29 3.84
CA LEU A 16 -3.33 15.07 2.44
C LEU A 16 -4.29 14.05 1.79
N PRO A 17 -5.55 14.43 1.50
CA PRO A 17 -6.57 13.51 1.01
C PRO A 17 -6.28 12.93 -0.38
N GLN A 18 -5.40 13.56 -1.14
CA GLN A 18 -4.97 13.11 -2.48
C GLN A 18 -3.61 12.42 -2.46
N ALA A 19 -3.09 12.07 -1.28
CA ALA A 19 -1.85 11.33 -1.22
C ALA A 19 -2.05 9.89 -1.72
N VAL A 20 -0.95 9.31 -2.20
CA VAL A 20 -0.82 7.87 -2.43
C VAL A 20 0.38 7.41 -1.62
N ILE A 21 0.15 6.49 -0.70
CA ILE A 21 1.22 5.92 0.13
C ILE A 21 1.69 4.64 -0.53
N ILE A 22 2.97 4.58 -0.88
CA ILE A 22 3.59 3.37 -1.44
C ILE A 22 4.46 2.73 -0.34
N TYR A 23 4.13 1.49 -0.02
CA TYR A 23 4.97 0.60 0.75
C TYR A 23 5.77 -0.28 -0.20
N ASN A 24 7.10 -0.31 -0.07
CA ASN A 24 7.98 -1.20 -0.82
C ASN A 24 8.88 -1.94 0.17
N CYS A 25 9.05 -3.24 -0.02
CA CYS A 25 9.90 -4.08 0.79
C CYS A 25 10.62 -5.10 -0.10
N SER A 26 11.94 -5.21 0.05
CA SER A 26 12.64 -6.39 -0.45
C SER A 26 12.15 -7.60 0.35
N GLN A 27 11.92 -8.70 -0.33
CA GLN A 27 11.60 -9.98 0.26
C GLN A 27 12.87 -10.70 0.69
N GLU A 28 13.94 -9.98 1.03
CA GLU A 28 15.17 -10.57 1.52
C GLU A 28 14.99 -11.00 2.99
N ASN A 29 15.49 -12.20 3.31
CA ASN A 29 15.50 -12.79 4.67
C ASN A 29 14.16 -13.38 5.18
N ASP A 30 13.26 -13.81 4.30
CA ASP A 30 12.02 -14.56 4.60
C ASP A 30 11.02 -13.82 5.53
N HIS A 31 11.29 -12.54 5.81
CA HIS A 31 10.43 -11.66 6.59
C HIS A 31 9.32 -11.03 5.74
N GLU A 32 9.29 -11.29 4.42
CA GLU A 32 8.26 -10.75 3.53
C GLU A 32 6.87 -11.15 3.93
N LYS A 33 6.67 -12.42 4.29
CA LYS A 33 5.33 -12.93 4.60
C LYS A 33 4.78 -12.21 5.82
N THR A 34 5.59 -12.04 6.86
CA THR A 34 5.22 -11.29 8.07
C THR A 34 4.92 -9.83 7.76
N ARG A 35 5.70 -9.18 6.89
CA ARG A 35 5.50 -7.76 6.51
C ARG A 35 4.30 -7.56 5.60
N TYR A 36 4.11 -8.46 4.64
CA TYR A 36 2.93 -8.55 3.78
C TYR A 36 1.67 -8.72 4.61
N ASP A 37 1.65 -9.73 5.50
CA ASP A 37 0.53 -10.02 6.38
C ASP A 37 0.23 -8.83 7.31
N LEU A 38 1.28 -8.19 7.86
CA LEU A 38 1.14 -7.02 8.71
C LEU A 38 0.53 -5.83 7.96
N PHE A 39 0.99 -5.54 6.75
CA PHE A 39 0.49 -4.44 5.94
C PHE A 39 -0.95 -4.68 5.48
N ASN A 40 -1.27 -5.89 5.02
CA ASN A 40 -2.64 -6.26 4.65
C ASN A 40 -3.57 -6.14 5.84
N ARG A 41 -3.17 -6.64 7.01
CA ARG A 41 -3.94 -6.51 8.23
C ARG A 41 -4.18 -5.04 8.61
N TRP A 42 -3.17 -4.19 8.50
CA TRP A 42 -3.36 -2.76 8.76
C TRP A 42 -4.34 -2.14 7.78
N PHE A 43 -4.28 -2.49 6.50
CA PHE A 43 -5.24 -2.02 5.51
C PHE A 43 -6.67 -2.48 5.82
N ASP A 44 -6.85 -3.76 6.15
CA ASP A 44 -8.17 -4.33 6.47
C ASP A 44 -8.77 -3.67 7.72
N GLU A 45 -7.94 -3.30 8.71
CA GLU A 45 -8.35 -2.54 9.89
C GLU A 45 -8.54 -1.03 9.61
N PHE A 46 -7.87 -0.48 8.59
CA PHE A 46 -7.92 0.94 8.20
C PHE A 46 -9.18 1.30 7.40
N GLY A 47 -9.79 0.32 6.73
CA GLY A 47 -11.23 0.32 6.46
C GLY A 47 -11.67 0.63 5.03
N ASP A 48 -13.00 0.62 4.87
CA ASP A 48 -13.74 0.64 3.60
C ASP A 48 -13.64 1.93 2.79
N GLU A 49 -12.97 2.97 3.27
CA GLU A 49 -12.82 4.25 2.57
C GLU A 49 -11.56 4.31 1.68
N TYR A 50 -10.71 3.28 1.74
CA TYR A 50 -9.44 3.24 1.03
C TYR A 50 -9.39 2.07 0.04
N ASP A 51 -8.67 2.29 -1.05
CA ASP A 51 -8.29 1.24 -1.99
C ASP A 51 -6.82 0.89 -1.81
N LYS A 52 -6.50 -0.32 -2.28
CA LYS A 52 -5.15 -0.86 -2.29
C LYS A 52 -4.84 -1.52 -3.63
N VAL A 53 -3.63 -1.29 -4.12
CA VAL A 53 -3.07 -1.99 -5.29
C VAL A 53 -1.80 -2.70 -4.83
N ASN A 54 -1.65 -3.97 -5.18
CA ASN A 54 -0.52 -4.79 -4.77
C ASN A 54 0.33 -5.24 -5.96
N TYR A 55 1.63 -5.32 -5.74
CA TYR A 55 2.62 -5.97 -6.57
C TYR A 55 3.43 -6.93 -5.72
N SER A 56 3.62 -8.14 -6.21
CA SER A 56 4.50 -9.13 -5.61
C SER A 56 5.16 -9.90 -6.74
N ASP A 57 6.47 -10.05 -6.66
CA ASP A 57 7.23 -10.93 -7.54
C ASP A 57 8.16 -11.80 -6.70
N LEU A 58 8.02 -13.11 -6.89
CA LEU A 58 8.77 -14.12 -6.17
C LEU A 58 10.19 -14.28 -6.73
N GLU A 59 10.39 -14.01 -8.03
CA GLU A 59 11.70 -14.16 -8.67
C GLU A 59 12.63 -13.01 -8.23
N SER A 60 12.16 -11.77 -8.33
CA SER A 60 12.91 -10.60 -7.86
C SER A 60 12.89 -10.42 -6.34
N ARG A 61 12.11 -11.24 -5.61
CA ARG A 61 11.91 -11.08 -4.16
C ARG A 61 11.51 -9.63 -3.86
N GLU A 62 10.52 -9.09 -4.55
CA GLU A 62 10.01 -7.72 -4.34
C GLU A 62 8.52 -7.74 -3.96
N TYR A 63 8.13 -6.93 -2.99
CA TYR A 63 6.74 -6.63 -2.69
C TYR A 63 6.52 -5.13 -2.60
N ALA A 64 5.50 -4.65 -3.29
CA ALA A 64 5.05 -3.27 -3.16
C ALA A 64 3.53 -3.19 -3.04
N SER A 65 3.05 -2.15 -2.39
CA SER A 65 1.62 -1.86 -2.28
C SER A 65 1.38 -0.37 -2.23
N ALA A 66 0.33 0.09 -2.88
CA ALA A 66 -0.15 1.46 -2.80
C ALA A 66 -1.48 1.53 -2.06
N ILE A 67 -1.63 2.47 -1.13
CA ILE A 67 -2.90 2.81 -0.47
C ILE A 67 -3.28 4.25 -0.82
N PHE A 68 -4.55 4.47 -1.13
CA PHE A 68 -5.13 5.78 -1.42
C PHE A 68 -6.63 5.78 -1.12
N ARG A 69 -7.25 6.95 -1.00
CA ARG A 69 -8.70 7.05 -0.74
C ARG A 69 -9.53 6.59 -1.96
N LYS A 70 -10.66 5.92 -1.73
CA LYS A 70 -11.59 5.47 -2.78
C LYS A 70 -12.19 6.60 -3.60
N ASP A 71 -12.28 7.80 -3.02
CA ASP A 71 -12.78 9.02 -3.67
C ASP A 71 -11.66 9.86 -4.32
N HIS A 72 -10.44 9.35 -4.39
CA HIS A 72 -9.32 10.05 -5.01
C HIS A 72 -9.65 10.41 -6.48
N PRO A 73 -9.49 11.68 -6.91
CA PRO A 73 -9.90 12.15 -8.24
C PRO A 73 -9.19 11.46 -9.41
N GLN A 74 -8.05 10.81 -9.14
CA GLN A 74 -7.20 10.13 -10.11
C GLN A 74 -7.20 8.61 -9.90
N ARG A 75 -8.15 8.05 -9.13
CA ARG A 75 -8.24 6.62 -8.82
C ARG A 75 -8.00 5.70 -10.01
N ARG A 76 -8.57 6.03 -11.17
CA ARG A 76 -8.43 5.25 -12.43
C ARG A 76 -7.02 5.24 -13.01
N LEU A 77 -6.17 6.20 -12.62
CA LEU A 77 -4.80 6.35 -13.11
C LEU A 77 -3.76 5.77 -12.14
N ILE A 78 -4.10 5.66 -10.85
CA ILE A 78 -3.15 5.22 -9.82
C ILE A 78 -2.70 3.78 -10.06
N GLU A 79 -3.64 2.86 -10.31
CA GLU A 79 -3.29 1.45 -10.57
C GLU A 79 -2.44 1.27 -11.84
N PRO A 80 -2.80 1.86 -13.01
CA PRO A 80 -1.92 1.82 -14.19
C PRO A 80 -0.53 2.40 -13.93
N ALA A 81 -0.45 3.54 -13.23
CA ALA A 81 0.83 4.17 -12.92
C ALA A 81 1.69 3.30 -11.98
N PHE A 82 1.05 2.70 -10.96
CA PHE A 82 1.71 1.77 -10.04
C PHE A 82 2.23 0.54 -10.79
N ASN A 83 1.39 -0.08 -11.61
CA ASN A 83 1.76 -1.26 -12.40
C ASN A 83 2.92 -0.95 -13.37
N LYS A 84 2.93 0.22 -14.00
CA LYS A 84 4.05 0.65 -14.86
C LYS A 84 5.37 0.72 -14.10
N VAL A 85 5.37 1.16 -12.84
CA VAL A 85 6.61 1.28 -12.03
C VAL A 85 7.15 -0.07 -11.59
N PHE A 86 6.27 -1.03 -11.27
CA PHE A 86 6.68 -2.28 -10.62
C PHE A 86 6.60 -3.52 -11.52
N ARG A 87 5.77 -3.55 -12.57
CA ARG A 87 5.55 -4.74 -13.43
C ARG A 87 6.22 -4.67 -14.80
N GLU A 88 6.56 -3.48 -15.29
CA GLU A 88 7.20 -3.27 -16.60
C GLU A 88 8.72 -3.02 -16.49
N LYS A 89 9.32 -3.45 -15.38
CA LYS A 89 10.78 -3.35 -15.18
C LYS A 89 11.55 -4.35 -16.03
#